data_AF-A0A956XNL4-F1
#
_entry.id   AF-A0A956XNL4-F1
#
_cell.length_a   1.000
_cell.length_b   1.000
_cell.length_c   1.000
_cell.angle_alpha   90.00
_cell.angle_beta   90.00
_cell.angle_gamma   90.00
#
_symmetry.space_group_name_H-M   'P 1'
#
loop_
_entity.id
_entity.type
_entity.pdbx_description
1 polymer ?
#
loop_
_entity_poly.entity_id
_entity_poly.type
_entity_poly.pdbx_seq_one_letter_code
_entity_poly.pdbx_strand_id
1 'polypeptide(L)' 'MNRVGQCANVRDCGWLFLDTSRSGKRRWCSMETCGNRAKAKRHYQRANE' A
#
# COMPACT_ATOMS: atom_id res chain seq x y z
N MET A 1 -13.11 5.11 -13.45
CA MET A 1 -13.27 3.64 -13.48
C MET A 1 -12.89 3.12 -12.11
N ASN A 2 -13.80 2.49 -11.38
CA ASN A 2 -13.46 1.86 -10.10
C ASN A 2 -12.89 0.47 -10.41
N ARG A 3 -11.71 0.14 -9.86
CA ARG A 3 -11.08 -1.18 -10.08
C ARG A 3 -10.82 -1.86 -8.74
N VAL A 4 -10.97 -3.18 -8.67
CA VAL A 4 -10.53 -3.94 -7.50
C VAL A 4 -9.04 -4.21 -7.64
N GLY A 5 -8.27 -3.93 -6.59
CA GLY A 5 -6.85 -4.21 -6.50
C GLY A 5 -6.52 -5.01 -5.24
N GLN A 6 -5.41 -5.74 -5.27
CA GLN A 6 -4.87 -6.43 -4.10
C GLN A 6 -3.80 -5.55 -3.42
N CYS A 7 -3.76 -5.56 -2.09
CA CYS A 7 -2.74 -4.85 -1.33
C CYS A 7 -1.34 -5.32 -1.72
N ALA A 8 -0.43 -4.39 -2.00
CA ALA A 8 0.94 -4.73 -2.36
C ALA A 8 1.76 -5.31 -1.20
N ASN A 9 1.29 -5.22 0.05
CA ASN A 9 1.93 -5.89 1.18
C ASN A 9 1.43 -7.34 1.35
N VAL A 10 1.56 -8.17 0.29
CA VAL A 10 0.95 -9.50 0.22
C VAL A 10 1.40 -10.48 1.32
N ARG A 11 2.59 -10.27 1.90
CA ARG A 11 3.12 -11.15 2.97
C ARG A 11 2.44 -10.90 4.30
N ASP A 12 2.13 -9.64 4.64
CA ASP A 12 1.52 -9.28 5.93
C ASP A 12 0.07 -8.79 5.77
N CYS A 13 -0.45 -8.72 4.55
CA CYS A 13 -1.78 -8.20 4.22
C CYS A 13 -2.31 -8.80 2.91
N GLY A 14 -3.34 -9.64 3.02
CA GLY A 14 -4.03 -10.25 1.88
C GLY A 14 -5.27 -9.51 1.37
N TRP A 15 -5.53 -8.28 1.85
CA TRP A 15 -6.80 -7.60 1.60
C TRP A 15 -6.92 -7.07 0.16
N LEU A 16 -8.13 -7.14 -0.37
CA LEU A 16 -8.54 -6.43 -1.57
C LEU A 16 -9.01 -5.01 -1.23
N PHE A 17 -8.99 -4.12 -2.21
CA PHE A 17 -9.52 -2.76 -2.09
C PHE A 17 -10.15 -2.27 -3.39
N LEU A 18 -11.10 -1.35 -3.27
CA LEU A 18 -11.62 -0.60 -4.41
C LEU A 18 -10.74 0.63 -4.65
N ASP A 19 -10.09 0.68 -5.80
CA ASP A 19 -9.34 1.84 -6.27
C ASP A 19 -10.30 2.83 -6.92
N THR A 20 -10.68 3.84 -6.16
CA THR A 20 -11.48 4.98 -6.60
C THR A 20 -10.61 6.18 -7.01
N SER A 21 -9.28 6.02 -7.06
CA SER A 21 -8.38 7.12 -7.42
C SER A 21 -8.50 7.48 -8.90
N ARG A 22 -8.42 8.78 -9.21
CA ARG A 22 -8.45 9.25 -10.61
C ARG A 22 -7.36 8.63 -11.48
N SER A 23 -6.19 8.33 -10.91
CA SER A 23 -5.07 7.75 -11.64
C SER A 23 -5.10 6.22 -11.72
N GLY A 24 -5.94 5.55 -10.93
CA GLY A 24 -5.95 4.10 -10.82
C GLY A 24 -4.60 3.53 -10.35
N LYS A 25 -3.88 4.24 -9.48
CA LYS A 25 -2.53 3.87 -9.02
C LYS A 25 -2.49 3.50 -7.54
N ARG A 26 -3.63 3.24 -6.90
CA ARG A 26 -3.64 2.82 -5.50
C ARG A 26 -2.98 1.44 -5.40
N ARG A 27 -2.10 1.28 -4.41
CA ARG A 27 -1.35 0.04 -4.17
C ARG A 27 -1.61 -0.58 -2.80
N TRP A 28 -2.27 0.14 -1.90
CA TRP A 28 -2.43 -0.24 -0.51
C TRP A 28 -3.92 -0.31 -0.17
N CYS A 29 -4.31 -1.32 0.60
CA CYS A 29 -5.69 -1.45 1.06
C CYS A 29 -6.11 -0.23 1.90
N SER A 30 -5.24 0.24 2.80
CA SER A 30 -5.35 1.53 3.48
C SER A 30 -4.00 2.23 3.53
N MET A 31 -4.04 3.56 3.41
CA MET A 31 -2.85 4.39 3.54
C MET A 31 -2.36 4.43 5.00
N GLU A 32 -3.28 4.39 5.96
CA GLU A 32 -2.99 4.46 7.40
C GLU A 32 -2.30 3.19 7.92
N THR A 33 -2.61 2.04 7.32
CA THR A 33 -2.02 0.75 7.71
C THR A 33 -0.86 0.37 6.79
N CYS A 34 -1.15 -0.20 5.62
CA CYS A 34 -0.12 -0.75 4.72
C CYS A 34 0.74 0.35 4.08
N GLY A 35 0.15 1.50 3.75
CA GLY A 35 0.90 2.64 3.22
C GLY A 35 1.93 3.18 4.20
N ASN A 36 1.55 3.35 5.46
CA ASN A 36 2.45 3.82 6.52
C ASN A 36 3.52 2.79 6.87
N ARG A 37 3.17 1.50 6.99
CA ARG A 37 4.18 0.43 7.18
C ARG A 37 5.24 0.44 6.09
N ALA A 38 4.82 0.60 4.83
CA ALA A 38 5.76 0.68 3.70
C ALA A 38 6.66 1.93 3.78
N LYS A 39 6.14 3.09 4.20
CA LYS A 39 6.93 4.30 4.44
C LYS A 39 7.95 4.10 5.57
N ALA A 40 7.52 3.53 6.70
CA ALA A 40 8.37 3.24 7.84
C ALA A 40 9.52 2.29 7.45
N LYS A 41 9.22 1.19 6.75
CA LYS A 41 10.25 0.26 6.26
C LYS A 41 11.30 0.96 5.40
N ARG A 42 10.89 1.83 4.47
CA ARG A 42 11.81 2.61 3.63
C ARG A 42 12.61 3.66 4.40
N HIS A 43 12.06 4.17 5.50
CA HIS A 43 12.77 5.10 6.37
C HIS A 43 13.86 4.36 7.15
N TYR A 44 13.53 3.23 7.79
CA TYR A 44 14.50 2.41 8.50
C TYR A 44 15.62 1.87 7.60
N GLN A 45 15.29 1.47 6.36
CA GLN A 45 16.30 1.03 5.40
C GLN A 45 17.33 2.12 5.09
N ARG A 46 16.90 3.38 4.96
CA ARG A 46 17.79 4.51 4.69
C ARG A 46 18.56 5.01 5.91
N ALA A 47 18.02 4.81 7.11
CA ALA A 47 18.68 5.20 8.36
C ALA A 47 19.76 4.20 8.80
N ASN A 48 19.73 2.99 8.26
CA ASN A 48 20.69 1.91 8.55
C ASN A 48 21.74 1.73 7.43
N GLU A 49 21.79 2.66 6.47
CA GLU A 49 22.89 2.85 5.50
C GLU A 49 23.81 3.97 5.99
#